data_AF-A0A0C2FIT1-F1
#
_entry.id   AF-A0A0C2FIT1-F1
#
_cell.length_a   1.000
_cell.length_b   1.000
_cell.length_c   1.000
_cell.angle_alpha   90.00
_cell.angle_beta   90.00
_cell.angle_gamma   90.00
#
_symmetry.space_group_name_H-M   'P 1'
#
loop_
_entity.id
_entity.type
_entity.pdbx_description
1 polymer ?
#
loop_
_entity_poly.entity_id
_entity_poly.type
_entity_poly.pdbx_seq_one_letter_code
_entity_poly.pdbx_strand_id
1 'polypeptide(L)'
;MQLFGGKFNFPTMHPYTHFDTFPVALITVFQILTGEDWNEVMYLAIEAQGGIYGGGMVYCIYFIVLVLFGNYTLLNVFLAIAVDNLANAQELTAAEEADEKANEMDDSEEEEP
;
A
#
# COMPACT_ATOMS: atom_id res chain seq x y z
N MET A 1 1.27 -3.13 18.55
CA MET A 1 1.20 -3.99 19.76
C MET A 1 1.91 -3.36 20.97
N GLN A 2 3.19 -2.97 20.90
CA GLN A 2 3.89 -2.40 22.08
C GLN A 2 3.25 -1.11 22.62
N LEU A 3 2.82 -0.22 21.73
CA LEU A 3 2.23 1.08 22.11
C LEU A 3 0.75 0.97 22.52
N PHE A 4 -0.02 0.08 21.90
CA PHE A 4 -1.49 0.09 21.97
C PHE A 4 -2.12 -1.28 22.32
N GLY A 5 -1.32 -2.30 22.57
CA GLY A 5 -1.81 -3.65 22.86
C GLY A 5 -2.55 -3.70 24.19
N GLY A 6 -3.80 -4.15 24.16
CA GLY A 6 -4.71 -4.19 25.30
C GLY A 6 -5.22 -2.82 25.74
N LYS A 7 -4.91 -1.74 25.00
CA LYS A 7 -5.26 -0.37 25.40
C LYS A 7 -6.61 0.09 24.85
N PHE A 8 -7.09 -0.53 23.78
CA PHE A 8 -8.36 -0.20 23.13
C PHE A 8 -9.54 -0.86 23.86
N ASN A 9 -9.52 -0.82 25.18
CA ASN A 9 -10.55 -1.41 26.03
C ASN A 9 -11.34 -0.28 26.70
N PHE A 10 -12.33 0.27 25.99
CA PHE A 10 -13.14 1.37 26.49
C PHE A 10 -14.32 0.83 27.31
N PRO A 11 -14.82 1.58 28.31
CA PRO A 11 -15.90 1.11 29.19
C PRO A 11 -17.18 0.66 28.47
N THR A 12 -17.43 1.20 27.27
CA THR A 12 -18.65 0.98 26.49
C THR A 12 -18.41 0.21 25.19
N MET A 13 -17.16 0.00 24.77
CA MET A 13 -16.84 -0.57 23.46
C MET A 13 -15.44 -1.17 23.41
N HIS A 14 -15.32 -2.32 22.74
CA HIS A 14 -14.04 -2.86 22.27
C HIS A 14 -14.05 -2.83 20.73
N PRO A 15 -13.29 -1.93 20.09
CA PRO A 15 -13.28 -1.79 18.64
C PRO A 15 -12.71 -3.02 17.94
N TYR A 16 -13.23 -3.35 16.75
CA TYR A 16 -12.67 -4.39 15.89
C TYR A 16 -11.26 -4.03 15.37
N THR A 17 -10.94 -2.74 15.33
CA THR A 17 -9.62 -2.19 14.96
C THR A 17 -8.79 -1.99 16.22
N HIS A 18 -8.01 -3.02 16.59
CA HIS A 18 -7.24 -3.01 17.82
C HIS A 18 -5.87 -3.70 17.66
N PHE A 19 -5.01 -3.54 18.67
CA PHE A 19 -3.62 -4.00 18.61
C PHE A 19 -3.30 -5.11 19.63
N ASP A 20 -4.31 -5.88 20.05
CA ASP A 20 -4.16 -6.87 21.14
C ASP A 20 -3.50 -8.17 20.67
N THR A 21 -3.82 -8.59 19.45
CA THR A 21 -3.26 -9.80 18.84
C THR A 21 -2.57 -9.47 17.53
N PHE A 22 -1.56 -10.26 17.16
CA PHE A 22 -0.77 -10.03 15.95
C PHE A 22 -1.63 -9.99 14.67
N PRO A 23 -2.55 -10.95 14.40
CA PRO A 23 -3.34 -10.92 13.17
C PRO A 23 -4.23 -9.69 13.05
N VAL A 24 -4.90 -9.30 14.13
CA VAL A 24 -5.78 -8.12 14.11
C VAL A 24 -4.98 -6.83 14.02
N ALA A 25 -3.82 -6.75 14.69
CA ALA A 25 -2.91 -5.63 14.54
C ALA A 25 -2.41 -5.47 13.09
N LEU A 26 -2.13 -6.58 12.40
CA LEU A 26 -1.72 -6.56 10.99
C LEU A 26 -2.83 -6.02 10.09
N ILE A 27 -4.07 -6.49 10.28
CA ILE A 27 -5.24 -5.99 9.54
C ILE A 27 -5.48 -4.50 9.82
N THR A 28 -5.36 -4.08 11.08
CA THR A 28 -5.51 -2.67 11.47
C THR A 28 -4.44 -1.79 10.82
N VAL A 29 -3.19 -2.26 10.74
CA VAL A 29 -2.12 -1.55 10.00
C VAL A 29 -2.42 -1.51 8.51
N PHE A 30 -2.91 -2.61 7.93
CA PHE A 30 -3.31 -2.64 6.53
C PHE A 30 -4.42 -1.63 6.23
N GLN A 31 -5.46 -1.55 7.06
CA GLN A 31 -6.51 -0.53 6.96
C GLN A 31 -5.95 0.90 7.03
N ILE A 32 -5.00 1.16 7.93
CA ILE A 32 -4.35 2.48 8.00
C ILE A 32 -3.59 2.78 6.69
N LEU A 33 -2.91 1.78 6.12
CA LEU A 33 -2.15 1.93 4.88
C LEU A 33 -3.05 2.10 3.64
N THR A 34 -4.28 1.55 3.63
CA THR A 34 -5.26 1.82 2.57
C THR A 34 -5.87 3.21 2.69
N GLY A 35 -5.68 3.89 3.83
CA GLY A 35 -6.25 5.21 4.10
C GLY A 35 -7.72 5.16 4.52
N GLU A 36 -8.26 3.99 4.84
CA GLU A 36 -9.64 3.81 5.29
C GLU A 36 -9.74 4.02 6.80
N ASP A 37 -10.52 5.02 7.24
CA ASP A 37 -10.80 5.31 8.65
C ASP A 37 -9.56 5.35 9.57
N TRP A 38 -8.38 5.65 9.00
CA TRP A 38 -7.12 5.68 9.74
C TRP A 38 -7.12 6.75 10.84
N ASN A 39 -7.84 7.85 10.62
CA ASN A 39 -8.03 8.91 11.61
C ASN A 39 -8.89 8.43 12.79
N GLU A 40 -9.86 7.55 12.58
CA GLU A 40 -10.67 6.98 13.66
C GLU A 40 -9.82 6.08 14.54
N VAL A 41 -8.99 5.21 13.93
CA VAL A 41 -8.04 4.38 14.68
C VAL A 41 -7.04 5.25 15.48
N MET A 42 -6.61 6.38 14.90
CA MET A 42 -5.77 7.36 15.61
C MET A 42 -6.51 8.00 16.78
N TYR A 43 -7.78 8.39 16.63
CA TYR A 43 -8.57 8.97 17.71
C TYR A 43 -8.78 7.98 18.86
N LEU A 44 -9.06 6.71 18.54
CA LEU A 44 -9.13 5.64 19.53
C LEU A 44 -7.79 5.48 20.27
N ALA A 45 -6.66 5.57 19.56
CA ALA A 45 -5.35 5.50 20.19
C ALA A 45 -5.06 6.67 21.15
N ILE A 46 -5.46 7.89 20.77
CA ILE A 46 -5.32 9.08 21.62
C ILE A 46 -6.18 8.92 22.87
N GLU A 47 -7.44 8.51 22.73
CA GLU A 47 -8.36 8.30 23.85
C GLU A 47 -7.86 7.21 24.80
N ALA A 48 -7.38 6.09 24.24
CA ALA A 48 -6.79 4.99 25.01
C ALA A 48 -5.51 5.38 25.78
N GLN A 49 -4.85 6.48 25.42
CA GLN A 49 -3.63 6.99 26.02
C GLN A 49 -3.85 8.27 26.86
N GLY A 50 -5.04 8.42 27.45
CA GLY A 50 -5.36 9.55 28.34
C GLY A 50 -6.02 10.72 27.64
N GLY A 51 -6.44 10.56 26.38
CA GLY A 51 -7.17 11.56 25.63
C GLY A 51 -6.36 12.82 25.31
N ILE A 52 -7.06 13.84 24.82
CA ILE A 52 -6.44 15.09 24.34
C ILE A 52 -5.69 15.82 25.48
N TYR A 53 -6.27 15.84 26.68
CA TYR A 53 -5.74 16.58 27.82
C TYR A 53 -4.76 15.78 28.68
N GLY A 54 -4.73 14.44 28.56
CA GLY A 54 -3.84 13.56 29.33
C GLY A 54 -2.53 13.19 28.65
N GLY A 55 -2.20 13.86 27.53
CA GLY A 55 -0.95 13.62 26.79
C GLY A 55 -1.07 12.60 25.64
N GLY A 56 -2.26 12.04 25.40
CA GLY A 56 -2.51 11.10 24.31
C GLY A 56 -2.21 11.65 22.91
N MET A 57 -2.27 12.98 22.75
CA MET A 57 -1.97 13.66 21.48
C MET A 57 -0.59 13.31 20.90
N VAL A 58 0.42 13.03 21.71
CA VAL A 58 1.77 12.69 21.22
C VAL A 58 1.78 11.44 20.33
N TYR A 59 0.82 10.53 20.54
CA TYR A 59 0.73 9.27 19.80
C TYR A 59 0.19 9.46 18.38
N CYS A 60 -0.37 10.62 18.03
CA CYS A 60 -0.79 10.91 16.64
C CYS A 60 0.39 10.86 15.66
N ILE A 61 1.60 11.17 16.15
CA ILE A 61 2.84 11.15 15.35
C ILE A 61 3.09 9.76 14.77
N TYR A 62 2.79 8.69 15.52
CA TYR A 62 2.92 7.32 15.02
C TYR A 62 2.06 7.10 13.77
N PHE A 63 0.81 7.55 13.80
CA PHE A 63 -0.13 7.37 12.69
C PHE A 63 0.24 8.22 11.49
N ILE A 64 0.64 9.47 11.70
CA ILE A 64 1.09 10.37 10.62
C ILE A 64 2.32 9.78 9.92
N VAL A 65 3.31 9.32 10.69
CA VAL A 65 4.51 8.67 10.12
C VAL A 65 4.14 7.40 9.38
N LEU A 66 3.29 6.55 9.95
CA LEU A 66 2.84 5.31 9.32
C LEU A 66 2.13 5.57 7.98
N VAL A 67 1.21 6.53 7.93
CA VAL A 67 0.48 6.88 6.71
C VAL A 67 1.43 7.48 5.67
N LEU A 68 2.30 8.42 6.04
CA LEU A 68 3.19 9.07 5.08
C LEU A 68 4.24 8.11 4.52
N PHE A 69 5.02 7.45 5.38
CA PHE A 69 6.08 6.55 4.93
C PHE A 69 5.53 5.26 4.33
N GLY A 70 4.42 4.76 4.88
CA GLY A 70 3.75 3.58 4.36
C GLY A 70 3.22 3.79 2.95
N ASN A 71 2.46 4.87 2.72
CA ASN A 71 1.94 5.18 1.38
C ASN A 71 3.05 5.55 0.40
N TYR A 72 4.10 6.27 0.85
CA TYR A 72 5.26 6.55 0.00
C TYR A 72 5.94 5.26 -0.48
N THR A 73 6.10 4.29 0.42
CA THR A 73 6.67 2.98 0.08
C THR A 73 5.76 2.21 -0.89
N LEU A 74 4.45 2.17 -0.64
CA LEU A 74 3.48 1.53 -1.53
C LEU A 74 3.47 2.15 -2.91
N LEU A 75 3.51 3.48 -3.00
CA LEU A 75 3.56 4.21 -4.25
C LEU A 75 4.84 3.90 -5.03
N ASN A 76 6.00 3.87 -4.36
CA ASN A 76 7.26 3.52 -5.02
C ASN A 76 7.25 2.08 -5.54
N VAL A 77 6.71 1.12 -4.77
CA VAL A 77 6.56 -0.26 -5.22
C VAL A 77 5.60 -0.35 -6.40
N PHE A 78 4.46 0.34 -6.34
CA PHE A 78 3.51 0.40 -7.44
C PHE A 78 4.12 0.99 -8.71
N LEU A 79 4.85 2.11 -8.59
CA LEU A 79 5.52 2.74 -9.72
C LEU A 79 6.60 1.83 -10.32
N ALA A 80 7.40 1.17 -9.49
CA ALA A 80 8.41 0.22 -9.97
C ALA A 80 7.74 -0.88 -10.82
N ILE A 81 6.70 -1.51 -10.30
CA ILE A 81 5.95 -2.57 -11.01
C ILE A 81 5.29 -2.03 -12.29
N ALA A 82 4.69 -0.84 -12.24
CA ALA A 82 4.01 -0.24 -13.39
C ALA A 82 5.00 0.12 -14.52
N VAL A 83 6.17 0.67 -14.17
CA VAL A 83 7.23 0.99 -15.12
C VAL A 83 7.80 -0.28 -15.74
N ASP A 84 8.11 -1.30 -14.93
CA ASP A 84 8.64 -2.58 -15.42
C ASP A 84 7.65 -3.26 -16.36
N ASN A 85 6.36 -3.30 -16.01
CA ASN A 85 5.33 -3.88 -16.86
C ASN A 85 5.15 -3.10 -18.17
N LEU A 86 5.21 -1.78 -18.14
CA LEU A 86 5.09 -0.94 -19.34
C LEU A 86 6.28 -1.14 -20.27
N ALA A 87 7.50 -1.19 -19.72
CA ALA A 87 8.71 -1.43 -20.50
C ALA A 87 8.68 -2.80 -21.19
N ASN A 88 8.30 -3.85 -20.45
CA ASN A 88 8.17 -5.20 -21.01
C ASN A 88 7.11 -5.27 -22.11
N ALA A 89 5.96 -4.59 -21.94
CA ALA A 89 4.93 -4.54 -22.97
C ALA A 89 5.40 -3.83 -24.24
N GLN A 90 6.14 -2.72 -24.10
CA GLN A 90 6.71 -1.99 -25.24
C GLN A 90 7.76 -2.81 -25.99
N GLU A 91 8.61 -3.54 -25.26
CA GLU A 91 9.64 -4.41 -25.86
C GLU A 91 9.00 -5.56 -26.65
N LEU A 92 7.94 -6.18 -26.12
CA LEU A 92 7.23 -7.24 -26.81
C LEU A 92 6.57 -6.74 -28.10
N THR A 93 5.87 -5.61 -28.06
CA THR A 93 5.26 -5.02 -29.26
C THR A 93 6.31 -4.67 -30.32
N ALA A 94 7.46 -4.13 -29.91
CA ALA A 94 8.54 -3.83 -30.84
C ALA A 94 9.16 -5.09 -31.49
N ALA A 95 9.26 -6.19 -30.74
CA ALA A 95 9.74 -7.46 -31.26
C ALA A 95 8.74 -8.08 -32.25
N GLU A 96 7.43 -8.07 -31.94
CA GLU A 96 6.37 -8.54 -32.84
C GLU A 96 6.36 -7.75 -34.16
N GLU A 97 6.44 -6.42 -34.11
CA GLU A 97 6.53 -5.58 -35.30
C GLU A 97 7.81 -5.83 -36.13
N ALA A 98 8.91 -6.23 -35.49
CA ALA A 98 10.16 -6.55 -36.17
C ALA A 98 10.09 -7.91 -36.89
N ASP A 99 9.51 -8.92 -36.23
CA ASP A 99 9.30 -10.26 -36.80
C ASP A 99 8.29 -10.21 -37.96
N GLU A 100 7.21 -9.44 -37.85
CA GLU A 100 6.25 -9.23 -38.95
C GLU A 100 6.94 -8.61 -40.17
N LYS A 101 7.73 -7.55 -39.98
CA LYS A 101 8.48 -6.92 -41.09
C LYS A 101 9.52 -7.85 -41.69
N ALA A 102 10.18 -8.69 -40.89
CA ALA A 102 11.16 -9.64 -41.39
C ALA A 102 10.50 -10.73 -42.27
N ASN A 103 9.35 -11.26 -41.86
CA ASN A 103 8.59 -12.23 -42.66
C ASN A 103 8.03 -11.60 -43.95
N GLU A 104 7.53 -10.36 -43.90
CA GLU A 104 7.07 -9.65 -45.10
C GLU A 104 8.20 -9.44 -46.13
N MET A 105 9.44 -9.21 -45.66
CA MET A 105 10.61 -9.07 -46.53
C MET A 105 10.99 -10.41 -47.19
N ASP A 106 11.01 -11.50 -46.43
CA ASP A 106 11.36 -12.85 -46.93
C ASP A 106 10.37 -13.30 -48.02
N ASP A 107 9.06 -13.15 -47.78
CA ASP A 107 8.02 -13.46 -48.77
C ASP A 107 8.17 -12.63 -50.06
N SER A 108 8.62 -11.37 -49.94
CA SER A 108 8.83 -10.49 -51.12
C SER A 108 10.09 -10.84 -51.92
N GLU A 109 11.13 -11.38 -51.28
CA GLU A 109 12.35 -11.84 -51.95
C GLU A 109 12.13 -13.19 -52.65
N GLU A 110 11.25 -14.06 -52.14
CA GLU A 110 10.90 -15.34 -52.80
C GLU A 110 9.98 -15.17 -54.02
N GLU A 111 9.22 -14.08 -54.14
CA GLU A 111 8.32 -13.80 -55.28
C GLU A 111 9.01 -13.14 -56.50
N GLU A 112 10.27 -12.69 -56.41
CA GLU A 112 11.04 -12.19 -57.56
C GLU A 112 11.67 -13.35 -58.38
N PRO A 113 11.33 -13.53 -59.69
CA PRO A 113 11.79 -14.65 -60.53
C PRO A 113 13.21 -14.53 -61.10
#